data_AF-A0A6P6N6V3-F1
#
_entry.id   AF-A0A6P6N6V3-F1
#
_cell.length_a   1.000
_cell.length_b   1.000
_cell.length_c   1.000
_cell.angle_alpha   90.00
_cell.angle_beta   90.00
_cell.angle_gamma   90.00
#
_symmetry.space_group_name_H-M   'P 1'
#
loop_
_entity.id
_entity.type
_entity.pdbx_description
1 polymer ?
#
loop_
_entity_poly.entity_id
_entity_poly.type
_entity_poly.pdbx_seq_one_letter_code
_entity_poly.pdbx_strand_id
1 'polypeptide(L)'
;MLTQVVPGFVVNMGWQEKAQMKYREKEKRVASCQGFIYTCGGTLKGRNGTIESPGFPYGYQNGANCTWVIVAEEGNRIQIVFQSFAVEEDYDFLSLYDGHPHPANFRTRLTGFQIPPPVTSTGSVFSLRLTSDFAVSAHGFKIYYEELQSSSCGNPGVPPKGILYGTRFNVGDKIRYSCVTGYVLDGHPQLTCVTNAGNAAVWDFPVPICR
;
A
#
# COMPACT_ATOMS: atom_id res chain seq x y z
N MET A 1 -46.85 -49.94 -60.73
CA MET A 1 -47.08 -49.49 -59.35
C MET A 1 -45.72 -49.25 -58.70
N LEU A 2 -45.51 -48.01 -58.24
CA LEU A 2 -44.80 -47.57 -57.02
C LEU A 2 -43.53 -48.31 -56.57
N THR A 3 -42.44 -47.70 -56.09
CA THR A 3 -41.84 -46.35 -56.05
C THR A 3 -40.53 -46.52 -55.28
N GLN A 4 -39.51 -45.80 -55.71
CA GLN A 4 -38.40 -45.19 -54.96
C GLN A 4 -37.40 -45.99 -54.10
N VAL A 5 -36.14 -45.63 -54.40
CA VAL A 5 -34.84 -45.89 -53.79
C VAL A 5 -34.56 -44.84 -52.71
N VAL A 6 -33.97 -45.18 -51.54
CA VAL A 6 -32.81 -44.47 -50.93
C VAL A 6 -32.09 -45.36 -49.89
N PRO A 7 -30.74 -45.43 -49.90
CA PRO A 7 -29.93 -46.16 -48.91
C PRO A 7 -29.39 -45.27 -47.77
N GLY A 8 -29.15 -45.89 -46.60
CA GLY A 8 -28.15 -45.45 -45.62
C GLY A 8 -28.59 -44.43 -44.56
N PHE A 9 -28.46 -44.81 -43.28
CA PHE A 9 -28.15 -43.88 -42.20
C PHE A 9 -27.28 -44.59 -41.17
N VAL A 10 -25.96 -44.42 -41.30
CA VAL A 10 -25.05 -44.52 -40.16
C VAL A 10 -25.37 -43.31 -39.30
N VAL A 11 -25.97 -43.52 -38.12
CA VAL A 11 -26.18 -42.43 -37.15
C VAL A 11 -24.80 -42.00 -36.67
N ASN A 12 -24.31 -40.93 -37.27
CA ASN A 12 -23.06 -40.30 -36.86
C ASN A 12 -23.33 -39.60 -35.51
N MET A 13 -23.11 -40.30 -34.40
CA MET A 13 -23.05 -39.74 -33.03
C MET A 13 -21.87 -38.76 -32.83
N GLY A 14 -21.37 -38.16 -33.92
CA GLY A 14 -20.12 -37.43 -33.93
C GLY A 14 -20.24 -35.92 -33.74
N TRP A 15 -21.43 -35.33 -33.62
CA TRP A 15 -21.57 -33.86 -33.56
C TRP A 15 -21.92 -33.33 -32.18
N GLN A 16 -22.84 -33.98 -31.44
CA GLN A 16 -23.19 -33.56 -30.08
C GLN A 16 -22.07 -33.87 -29.07
N GLU A 17 -21.44 -35.05 -29.15
CA GLU A 17 -20.31 -35.40 -28.28
C GLU A 17 -19.07 -34.55 -28.59
N LYS A 18 -18.80 -34.27 -29.88
CA LYS A 18 -17.70 -33.35 -30.27
C LYS A 18 -18.00 -31.92 -29.86
N ALA A 19 -19.25 -31.46 -29.92
CA ALA A 19 -19.64 -30.15 -29.41
C ALA A 19 -19.49 -30.06 -27.88
N GLN A 20 -19.84 -31.11 -27.14
CA GLN A 20 -19.62 -31.20 -25.69
C GLN A 20 -18.13 -31.31 -25.32
N MET A 21 -17.30 -31.98 -26.12
CA MET A 21 -15.84 -32.00 -25.92
C MET A 21 -15.19 -30.65 -26.25
N LYS A 22 -15.64 -29.98 -27.32
CA LYS A 22 -15.18 -28.63 -27.68
C LYS A 22 -15.64 -27.59 -26.65
N TYR A 23 -16.83 -27.75 -26.08
CA TYR A 23 -17.33 -26.94 -24.96
C TYR A 23 -16.53 -27.20 -23.67
N ARG A 24 -16.21 -28.47 -23.34
CA ARG A 24 -15.32 -28.82 -22.22
C ARG A 24 -13.87 -28.37 -22.43
N GLU A 25 -13.36 -28.35 -23.66
CA GLU A 25 -12.06 -27.74 -23.98
C GLU A 25 -12.10 -26.21 -23.92
N LYS A 26 -13.23 -25.59 -24.27
CA LYS A 26 -13.45 -24.16 -24.12
C LYS A 26 -13.58 -23.78 -22.64
N GLU A 27 -14.24 -24.59 -21.82
CA GLU A 27 -14.22 -24.49 -20.35
C GLU A 27 -12.82 -24.74 -19.79
N LYS A 28 -12.04 -25.71 -20.29
CA LYS A 28 -10.64 -25.91 -19.85
C LYS A 28 -9.71 -24.77 -20.26
N ARG A 29 -9.97 -24.08 -21.37
CA ARG A 29 -9.24 -22.85 -21.78
C ARG A 29 -9.72 -21.60 -21.04
N VAL A 30 -10.99 -21.58 -20.59
CA VAL A 30 -11.56 -20.51 -19.76
C VAL A 30 -11.26 -20.73 -18.26
N ALA A 31 -10.98 -21.95 -17.84
CA ALA A 31 -10.62 -22.33 -16.47
C ALA A 31 -9.11 -22.20 -16.14
N SER A 32 -8.33 -21.47 -16.96
CA SER A 32 -6.89 -21.27 -16.77
C SER A 32 -6.48 -19.79 -16.71
N CYS A 33 -7.42 -18.87 -16.45
CA CYS A 33 -7.11 -17.51 -15.98
C CYS A 33 -7.65 -17.30 -14.56
N GLN A 34 -7.57 -18.32 -13.70
CA GLN A 34 -7.68 -18.13 -12.26
C GLN A 34 -6.36 -17.49 -11.80
N GLY A 35 -6.25 -16.16 -11.87
CA GLY A 35 -5.16 -15.47 -11.19
C GLY A 35 -5.23 -15.88 -9.72
N PHE A 36 -4.20 -16.56 -9.22
CA PHE A 36 -4.12 -16.92 -7.81
C PHE A 36 -3.98 -15.62 -7.03
N ILE A 37 -5.07 -15.17 -6.40
CA ILE A 37 -5.00 -14.03 -5.49
C ILE A 37 -4.21 -14.49 -4.26
N TYR A 38 -3.05 -13.89 -4.05
CA TYR A 38 -2.21 -14.15 -2.89
C TYR A 38 -2.63 -13.21 -1.75
N THR A 39 -3.36 -13.73 -0.77
CA THR A 39 -3.81 -12.94 0.39
C THR A 39 -2.81 -13.04 1.53
N CYS A 40 -2.52 -11.92 2.18
CA CYS A 40 -1.63 -11.89 3.33
C CYS A 40 -1.88 -10.68 4.24
N GLY A 41 -1.06 -10.53 5.28
CA GLY A 41 -1.15 -9.45 6.26
C GLY A 41 -1.76 -9.91 7.58
N GLY A 42 -2.56 -9.04 8.21
CA GLY A 42 -3.16 -9.30 9.52
C GLY A 42 -3.20 -8.07 10.43
N THR A 43 -3.68 -8.28 11.65
CA THR A 43 -3.75 -7.23 12.67
C THR A 43 -2.47 -7.16 13.49
N LEU A 44 -1.89 -5.98 13.58
CA LEU A 44 -0.67 -5.69 14.33
C LEU A 44 -1.05 -4.88 15.57
N LYS A 45 -0.57 -5.33 16.72
CA LYS A 45 -0.76 -4.67 18.02
C LYS A 45 0.60 -4.48 18.69
N GLY A 46 0.72 -3.42 19.47
CA GLY A 46 1.94 -3.08 20.20
C GLY A 46 2.48 -1.71 19.82
N ARG A 47 3.40 -1.21 20.67
CA ARG A 47 3.91 0.17 20.59
C ARG A 47 4.76 0.47 19.35
N ASN A 48 5.30 -0.56 18.71
CA ASN A 48 6.00 -0.45 17.44
C ASN A 48 6.09 -1.81 16.76
N GLY A 49 6.56 -1.81 15.52
CA GLY A 49 6.82 -3.02 14.76
C GLY A 49 7.27 -2.73 13.34
N THR A 50 7.48 -3.80 12.57
CA THR A 50 7.95 -3.71 11.19
C THR A 50 7.02 -4.50 10.28
N ILE A 51 6.71 -3.92 9.12
CA ILE A 51 5.90 -4.51 8.05
C ILE A 51 6.78 -4.62 6.83
N GLU A 52 6.87 -5.83 6.29
CA GLU A 52 7.56 -6.11 5.04
C GLU A 52 6.55 -6.67 4.05
N SER A 53 6.67 -6.26 2.78
CA SER A 53 5.95 -6.93 1.72
C SER A 53 6.40 -8.40 1.66
N PRO A 54 5.51 -9.34 1.29
CA PRO A 54 5.89 -10.74 1.07
C PRO A 54 7.11 -10.86 0.16
N GLY A 55 8.06 -11.74 0.51
CA GLY A 55 9.25 -11.97 -0.32
C GLY A 55 10.29 -10.84 -0.31
N PHE A 56 10.10 -9.76 0.47
CA PHE A 56 11.10 -8.69 0.62
C PHE A 56 12.48 -9.26 1.03
N PRO A 57 13.61 -8.78 0.46
CA PRO A 57 13.73 -7.74 -0.58
C PRO A 57 13.73 -8.29 -2.02
N TYR A 58 13.40 -9.57 -2.22
CA TYR A 58 13.48 -10.26 -3.50
C TYR A 58 12.24 -10.04 -4.39
N GLY A 59 11.21 -9.41 -3.84
CA GLY A 59 10.00 -8.98 -4.54
C GLY A 59 8.75 -9.74 -4.11
N TYR A 60 7.61 -9.05 -4.23
CA TYR A 60 6.31 -9.59 -3.87
C TYR A 60 5.69 -10.44 -4.98
N GLN A 61 4.76 -11.31 -4.62
CA GLN A 61 4.05 -12.15 -5.59
C GLN A 61 3.05 -11.34 -6.41
N ASN A 62 2.88 -11.71 -7.68
CA ASN A 62 1.79 -11.22 -8.50
C ASN A 62 0.44 -11.70 -7.93
N GLY A 63 -0.62 -10.93 -8.14
CA GLY A 63 -1.94 -11.14 -7.57
C GLY A 63 -2.00 -10.89 -6.06
N ALA A 64 -1.02 -10.17 -5.49
CA ALA A 64 -1.00 -9.88 -4.07
C ALA A 64 -2.21 -9.02 -3.68
N ASN A 65 -2.87 -9.40 -2.59
CA ASN A 65 -3.90 -8.62 -1.93
C ASN A 65 -3.68 -8.75 -0.42
N CYS A 66 -2.69 -7.98 0.06
CA CYS A 66 -2.22 -8.06 1.43
C CYS A 66 -2.70 -6.86 2.23
N THR A 67 -3.36 -7.09 3.36
CA THR A 67 -3.90 -6.01 4.20
C THR A 67 -3.35 -6.11 5.62
N TRP A 68 -2.70 -5.06 6.08
CA TRP A 68 -2.24 -4.91 7.46
C TRP A 68 -3.09 -3.86 8.18
N VAL A 69 -3.53 -4.16 9.39
CA VAL A 69 -4.30 -3.24 10.25
C VAL A 69 -3.51 -3.03 11.53
N ILE A 70 -2.97 -1.83 11.71
CA ILE A 70 -2.23 -1.46 12.92
C ILE A 70 -3.24 -0.87 13.91
N VAL A 71 -3.22 -1.37 15.15
CA VAL A 71 -4.10 -0.91 16.24
C VAL A 71 -3.26 -0.49 17.44
N ALA A 72 -3.33 0.80 17.76
CA ALA A 72 -2.71 1.44 18.92
C ALA A 72 -3.67 1.50 20.12
N GLU A 73 -3.17 1.91 21.29
CA GLU A 73 -4.01 2.25 22.44
C GLU A 73 -4.94 3.43 22.10
N GLU A 74 -6.08 3.49 22.77
CA GLU A 74 -7.06 4.56 22.55
C GLU A 74 -6.45 5.93 22.86
N GLY A 75 -6.66 6.89 21.96
CA GLY A 75 -6.10 8.25 22.07
C GLY A 75 -4.67 8.41 21.54
N ASN A 76 -3.94 7.31 21.32
CA ASN A 76 -2.65 7.35 20.65
C ASN A 76 -2.83 7.29 19.13
N ARG A 77 -1.86 7.86 18.41
CA ARG A 77 -1.79 7.82 16.94
C ARG A 77 -0.71 6.84 16.51
N ILE A 78 -0.64 6.58 15.22
CA ILE A 78 0.33 5.68 14.61
C ILE A 78 1.12 6.47 13.59
N GLN A 79 2.44 6.42 13.66
CA GLN A 79 3.31 6.91 12.60
C GLN A 79 3.98 5.74 11.89
N ILE A 80 3.96 5.77 10.57
CA ILE A 80 4.73 4.87 9.73
C ILE A 80 5.90 5.61 9.08
N VAL A 81 7.04 4.93 8.98
CA VAL A 81 8.27 5.41 8.36
C VAL A 81 8.74 4.37 7.36
N PHE A 82 8.90 4.77 6.11
CA PHE A 82 9.41 3.91 5.04
C PHE A 82 10.93 3.77 5.17
N GLN A 83 11.40 2.53 5.37
CA GLN A 83 12.82 2.20 5.34
C GLN A 83 13.27 1.80 3.93
N SER A 84 12.38 1.18 3.16
CA SER A 84 12.57 0.84 1.74
C SER A 84 11.23 0.90 1.03
N PHE A 85 11.23 1.32 -0.24
CA PHE A 85 10.02 1.37 -1.06
C PHE A 85 10.35 1.18 -2.54
N ALA A 86 9.83 0.09 -3.12
CA ALA A 86 9.90 -0.22 -4.53
C ALA A 86 8.66 -1.03 -4.90
N VAL A 87 7.68 -0.38 -5.49
CA VAL A 87 6.43 -0.97 -5.98
C VAL A 87 6.31 -0.63 -7.47
N GLU A 88 5.83 -1.56 -8.30
CA GLU A 88 5.76 -1.33 -9.75
C GLU A 88 4.91 -0.10 -10.08
N GLU A 89 5.53 0.85 -10.79
CA GLU A 89 4.97 2.15 -11.12
C GLU A 89 3.69 2.01 -11.95
N ASP A 90 2.60 2.64 -11.50
CA ASP A 90 1.28 2.71 -12.14
C ASP A 90 0.48 1.40 -12.29
N TYR A 91 1.05 0.24 -11.96
CA TYR A 91 0.37 -1.07 -12.01
C TYR A 91 0.07 -1.62 -10.62
N ASP A 92 1.04 -1.53 -9.72
CA ASP A 92 0.92 -2.01 -8.36
C ASP A 92 0.84 -0.85 -7.37
N PHE A 93 0.15 -1.08 -6.25
CA PHE A 93 -0.12 -0.01 -5.30
C PHE A 93 -0.02 -0.46 -3.85
N LEU A 94 0.66 0.35 -3.05
CA LEU A 94 0.47 0.38 -1.61
C LEU A 94 -0.55 1.47 -1.26
N SER A 95 -1.76 1.07 -0.88
CA SER A 95 -2.82 1.97 -0.43
C SER A 95 -2.76 2.18 1.07
N LEU A 96 -2.86 3.44 1.51
CA LEU A 96 -2.90 3.82 2.93
C LEU A 96 -4.32 4.25 3.32
N TYR A 97 -4.76 3.83 4.50
CA TYR A 97 -6.07 4.16 5.07
C TYR A 97 -5.92 4.72 6.49
N ASP A 98 -6.54 5.87 6.72
CA ASP A 98 -6.56 6.52 8.03
C ASP A 98 -7.71 5.95 8.88
N GLY A 99 -7.54 4.69 9.28
CA GLY A 99 -8.56 3.87 9.95
C GLY A 99 -8.54 2.44 9.42
N HIS A 100 -9.65 1.73 9.58
CA HIS A 100 -9.88 0.41 8.99
C HIS A 100 -9.86 0.49 7.45
N PRO A 101 -9.55 -0.61 6.71
CA PRO A 101 -9.36 -0.63 5.26
C PRO A 101 -10.70 -0.52 4.52
N HIS A 102 -11.31 0.65 4.58
CA HIS A 102 -12.61 1.01 4.02
C HIS A 102 -12.45 2.21 3.09
N PRO A 103 -13.20 2.32 1.98
CA PRO A 103 -13.10 3.45 1.05
C PRO A 103 -13.23 4.83 1.70
N ALA A 104 -14.08 4.97 2.72
CA ALA A 104 -14.25 6.22 3.48
C ALA A 104 -12.98 6.66 4.23
N ASN A 105 -12.06 5.73 4.53
CA ASN A 105 -10.80 6.00 5.23
C ASN A 105 -9.62 6.09 4.26
N PHE A 106 -9.84 5.99 2.94
CA PHE A 106 -8.75 6.02 1.96
C PHE A 106 -8.00 7.35 2.02
N ARG A 107 -6.68 7.28 2.15
CA ARG A 107 -5.81 8.44 2.25
C ARG A 107 -5.03 8.68 0.96
N THR A 108 -4.27 7.68 0.51
CA THR A 108 -3.46 7.80 -0.71
C THR A 108 -3.06 6.43 -1.23
N ARG A 109 -2.60 6.39 -2.49
CA ARG A 109 -1.92 5.24 -3.10
C ARG A 109 -0.49 5.63 -3.43
N LEU A 110 0.43 4.71 -3.19
CA LEU A 110 1.86 4.89 -3.41
C LEU A 110 2.35 3.84 -4.40
N THR A 111 3.25 4.25 -5.30
CA THR A 111 3.87 3.40 -6.31
C THR A 111 5.23 3.99 -6.73
N GLY A 112 6.02 3.24 -7.49
CA GLY A 112 7.38 3.61 -7.91
C GLY A 112 8.46 3.32 -6.87
N PHE A 113 9.58 4.03 -6.99
CA PHE A 113 10.82 3.74 -6.25
C PHE A 113 11.27 4.87 -5.31
N GLN A 114 10.52 5.98 -5.28
CA GLN A 114 10.83 7.09 -4.39
C GLN A 114 10.33 6.77 -2.98
N ILE A 115 11.23 6.80 -1.99
CA ILE A 115 10.86 6.62 -0.58
C ILE A 115 9.89 7.73 -0.17
N PRO A 116 8.65 7.40 0.27
CA PRO A 116 7.68 8.38 0.73
C PRO A 116 8.05 9.00 2.08
N PRO A 117 7.58 10.21 2.39
CA PRO A 117 7.74 10.80 3.72
C PRO A 117 6.98 9.99 4.78
N PRO A 118 7.34 10.11 6.07
CA PRO A 118 6.58 9.53 7.17
C PRO A 118 5.11 9.97 7.15
N VAL A 119 4.22 9.07 7.55
CA VAL A 119 2.78 9.31 7.57
C VAL A 119 2.23 9.03 8.96
N THR A 120 1.57 10.02 9.54
CA THR A 120 0.93 9.91 10.86
C THR A 120 -0.58 9.83 10.70
N SER A 121 -1.20 8.84 11.35
CA SER A 121 -2.66 8.67 11.40
C SER A 121 -3.35 9.77 12.21
N THR A 122 -4.65 9.95 12.02
CA THR A 122 -5.47 10.83 12.87
C THR A 122 -5.98 10.15 14.13
N GLY A 123 -6.17 8.82 14.08
CA GLY A 123 -6.66 8.01 15.19
C GLY A 123 -5.77 6.81 15.53
N SER A 124 -6.29 5.90 16.35
CA SER A 124 -5.60 4.71 16.86
C SER A 124 -5.61 3.50 15.91
N VAL A 125 -6.16 3.64 14.70
CA VAL A 125 -6.16 2.58 13.68
C VAL A 125 -5.59 3.14 12.38
N PHE A 126 -4.65 2.41 11.78
CA PHE A 126 -4.07 2.76 10.49
C PHE A 126 -3.87 1.49 9.66
N SER A 127 -4.31 1.48 8.40
CA SER A 127 -4.26 0.29 7.55
C SER A 127 -3.46 0.51 6.28
N LEU A 128 -2.79 -0.55 5.84
CA LEU A 128 -2.02 -0.60 4.61
C LEU A 128 -2.53 -1.75 3.77
N ARG A 129 -2.68 -1.53 2.45
CA ARG A 129 -3.05 -2.59 1.51
C ARG A 129 -2.14 -2.60 0.30
N LEU A 130 -1.36 -3.67 0.14
CA LEU A 130 -0.66 -3.95 -1.11
C LEU A 130 -1.61 -4.67 -2.06
N THR A 131 -1.76 -4.13 -3.26
CA THR A 131 -2.47 -4.76 -4.36
C THR A 131 -1.54 -4.80 -5.56
N SER A 132 -1.35 -6.00 -6.13
CA SER A 132 -0.56 -6.17 -7.35
C SER A 132 -1.37 -6.80 -8.47
N ASP A 133 -0.95 -6.58 -9.71
CA ASP A 133 -1.54 -7.19 -10.90
C ASP A 133 -0.98 -8.62 -11.15
N PHE A 134 -1.13 -9.16 -12.36
CA PHE A 134 -0.72 -10.55 -12.67
C PHE A 134 0.73 -10.72 -13.16
N ALA A 135 1.48 -9.65 -13.39
CA ALA A 135 2.81 -9.71 -13.99
C ALA A 135 3.73 -8.59 -13.49
N VAL A 136 5.04 -8.88 -13.43
CA VAL A 136 6.06 -7.94 -12.95
C VAL A 136 5.88 -7.59 -11.47
N SER A 137 6.99 -7.54 -10.75
CA SER A 137 7.00 -7.06 -9.38
C SER A 137 8.32 -6.36 -9.09
N ALA A 138 8.29 -5.44 -8.15
CA ALA A 138 9.48 -4.75 -7.65
C ALA A 138 9.96 -5.36 -6.33
N HIS A 139 11.05 -4.84 -5.77
CA HIS A 139 11.68 -5.37 -4.55
C HIS A 139 10.79 -5.29 -3.30
N GLY A 140 9.69 -4.53 -3.37
CA GLY A 140 8.72 -4.38 -2.31
C GLY A 140 9.09 -3.27 -1.33
N PHE A 141 8.55 -3.35 -0.12
CA PHE A 141 8.72 -2.32 0.89
C PHE A 141 9.04 -2.89 2.27
N LYS A 142 9.69 -2.05 3.07
CA LYS A 142 9.90 -2.26 4.50
C LYS A 142 9.52 -0.98 5.24
N ILE A 143 8.58 -1.11 6.16
CA ILE A 143 7.98 0.01 6.89
C ILE A 143 8.12 -0.28 8.37
N TYR A 144 8.63 0.69 9.12
CA TYR A 144 8.59 0.68 10.57
C TYR A 144 7.38 1.50 11.02
N TYR A 145 6.61 1.00 11.99
CA TYR A 145 5.54 1.76 12.62
C TYR A 145 5.83 1.95 14.10
N GLU A 146 5.36 3.06 14.64
CA GLU A 146 5.38 3.35 16.06
C GLU A 146 4.10 4.05 16.52
N GLU A 147 3.79 3.83 17.79
CA GLU A 147 2.70 4.46 18.49
C GLU A 147 3.15 5.83 19.04
N LEU A 148 2.42 6.87 18.66
CA LEU A 148 2.63 8.24 19.10
C LEU A 148 1.65 8.58 20.20
N GLN A 149 2.20 8.93 21.36
CA GLN A 149 1.44 9.53 22.45
C GLN A 149 0.91 10.92 22.06
N SER A 150 -0.12 11.39 22.77
CA SER A 150 -0.74 12.70 22.54
C SER A 150 0.23 13.89 22.64
N SER A 151 1.36 13.71 23.35
CA SER A 151 2.43 14.69 23.52
C SER A 151 3.48 14.69 22.38
N SER A 152 3.41 13.77 21.42
CA SER A 152 4.39 13.65 20.34
C SER A 152 3.79 14.07 18.99
N CYS A 153 4.46 14.99 18.30
CA CYS A 153 4.13 15.39 16.93
C CYS A 153 4.52 14.34 15.88
N GLY A 154 5.35 13.35 16.27
CA GLY A 154 5.96 12.40 15.35
C GLY A 154 7.07 13.03 14.50
N ASN A 155 7.90 12.18 13.91
CA ASN A 155 8.95 12.59 12.98
C ASN A 155 8.32 13.14 11.69
N PRO A 156 8.49 14.42 11.35
CA PRO A 156 7.88 14.99 10.14
C PRO A 156 8.57 14.55 8.84
N GLY A 157 9.73 13.88 8.93
CA GLY A 157 10.52 13.43 7.79
C GLY A 157 11.49 14.47 7.27
N VAL A 158 12.22 14.11 6.21
CA VAL A 158 13.16 15.00 5.54
C VAL A 158 12.73 15.13 4.08
N PRO A 159 12.46 16.35 3.58
CA PRO A 159 12.08 16.53 2.19
C PRO A 159 13.27 16.21 1.27
N PRO A 160 13.05 15.86 0.00
CA PRO A 160 14.13 15.67 -0.96
C PRO A 160 15.09 16.87 -0.97
N LYS A 161 16.41 16.60 -0.92
CA LYS A 161 17.47 17.63 -0.86
C LYS A 161 17.45 18.50 0.41
N GLY A 162 16.62 18.16 1.40
CA GLY A 162 16.60 18.78 2.71
C GLY A 162 17.54 18.11 3.72
N ILE A 163 17.84 18.85 4.78
CA ILE A 163 18.57 18.41 5.97
C ILE A 163 17.73 18.85 7.18
N LEU A 164 17.47 17.92 8.09
CA LEU A 164 16.76 18.15 9.35
C LEU A 164 17.75 18.19 10.52
N TYR A 165 17.64 19.22 11.35
CA TYR A 165 18.35 19.36 12.63
C TYR A 165 17.37 19.24 13.79
N GLY A 166 17.65 18.30 14.69
CA GLY A 166 16.82 17.98 15.85
C GLY A 166 16.37 16.52 15.83
N THR A 167 16.28 15.91 17.02
CA THR A 167 15.97 14.48 17.19
C THR A 167 14.83 14.22 18.17
N ARG A 168 14.22 15.29 18.69
CA ARG A 168 13.09 15.22 19.62
C ARG A 168 11.87 15.89 19.00
N PHE A 169 10.71 15.28 19.22
CA PHE A 169 9.47 15.62 18.51
C PHE A 169 8.28 15.74 19.48
N ASN A 170 8.53 16.05 20.75
CA ASN A 170 7.49 16.24 21.76
C ASN A 170 7.07 17.70 21.85
N VAL A 171 5.91 17.97 22.44
CA VAL A 171 5.41 19.35 22.66
C VAL A 171 6.50 20.22 23.30
N GLY A 172 6.77 21.36 22.67
CA GLY A 172 7.80 22.32 23.05
C GLY A 172 9.14 22.15 22.32
N ASP A 173 9.41 20.99 21.71
CA ASP A 173 10.61 20.79 20.90
C ASP A 173 10.56 21.62 19.60
N LYS A 174 11.74 22.05 19.16
CA LYS A 174 11.95 22.80 17.93
C LYS A 174 12.93 22.07 17.04
N ILE A 175 12.59 21.96 15.77
CA ILE A 175 13.44 21.37 14.74
C ILE A 175 13.69 22.41 13.64
N ARG A 176 14.81 22.28 12.94
CA ARG A 176 15.22 23.21 11.89
C ARG A 176 15.54 22.49 10.60
N TYR A 177 15.15 23.07 9.48
CA TYR A 177 15.51 22.60 8.15
C TYR A 177 16.54 23.51 7.47
N SER A 178 17.36 22.90 6.62
CA SER A 178 18.16 23.57 5.60
C SER A 178 18.17 22.72 4.34
N CYS A 179 18.66 23.27 3.23
CA CYS A 179 18.85 22.51 2.00
C CYS A 179 20.33 22.23 1.77
N VAL A 180 20.63 21.16 1.03
CA VAL A 180 21.99 20.91 0.53
C VAL A 180 22.45 22.06 -0.38
N THR A 181 23.77 22.18 -0.58
CA THR A 181 24.35 23.23 -1.42
C THR A 181 23.72 23.28 -2.82
N GLY A 182 23.34 24.48 -3.27
CA GLY A 182 22.73 24.71 -4.57
C GLY A 182 21.20 24.75 -4.57
N TYR A 183 20.56 24.44 -3.45
CA TYR A 183 19.10 24.49 -3.29
C TYR A 183 18.70 25.57 -2.28
N VAL A 184 17.52 26.16 -2.49
CA VAL A 184 16.96 27.19 -1.63
C VAL A 184 15.77 26.61 -0.86
N LEU A 185 15.70 26.92 0.44
CA LEU A 185 14.59 26.51 1.30
C LEU A 185 13.38 27.40 1.05
N ASP A 186 12.25 26.77 0.74
CA ASP A 186 10.95 27.40 0.57
C ASP A 186 10.00 26.96 1.70
N GLY A 187 9.53 27.93 2.49
CA GLY A 187 8.71 27.72 3.68
C GLY A 187 9.41 28.05 5.00
N HIS A 188 8.92 27.48 6.11
CA HIS A 188 9.43 27.77 7.44
C HIS A 188 10.70 26.97 7.74
N PRO A 189 11.83 27.62 8.07
CA PRO A 189 13.07 26.92 8.36
C PRO A 189 13.04 26.27 9.74
N GLN A 190 12.10 26.61 10.62
CA GLN A 190 11.98 26.03 11.96
C GLN A 190 10.52 25.68 12.23
N LEU A 191 10.30 24.45 12.73
CA LEU A 191 9.00 23.96 13.17
C LEU A 191 9.05 23.76 14.69
N THR A 192 7.95 24.07 15.37
CA THR A 192 7.76 23.85 16.80
C THR A 192 6.62 22.85 16.99
N CYS A 193 6.84 21.84 17.83
CA CYS A 193 5.77 20.93 18.21
C CYS A 193 4.87 21.61 19.24
N VAL A 194 3.62 21.83 18.90
CA VAL A 194 2.64 22.57 19.73
C VAL A 194 1.42 21.71 20.03
N THR A 195 0.66 22.08 21.05
CA THR A 195 -0.62 21.44 21.36
C THR A 195 -1.74 22.19 20.65
N ASN A 196 -2.58 21.50 19.87
CA ASN A 196 -3.76 22.11 19.27
C ASN A 196 -4.97 22.17 20.23
N ALA A 197 -6.07 22.76 19.76
CA ALA A 197 -7.33 22.86 20.51
C ALA A 197 -7.94 21.51 20.93
N GLY A 198 -7.55 20.41 20.27
CA GLY A 198 -7.97 19.04 20.60
C GLY A 198 -7.02 18.32 21.56
N ASN A 199 -6.12 19.04 22.24
CA ASN A 199 -5.08 18.47 23.11
C ASN A 199 -4.14 17.45 22.41
N ALA A 200 -4.03 17.54 21.09
CA ALA A 200 -3.15 16.72 20.28
C ALA A 200 -1.89 17.52 19.90
N ALA A 201 -0.73 16.91 20.04
CA ALA A 201 0.53 17.46 19.55
C ALA A 201 0.54 17.51 18.01
N VAL A 202 0.93 18.64 17.43
CA VAL A 202 1.03 18.89 15.99
C VAL A 202 2.12 19.90 15.70
N TRP A 203 2.78 19.77 14.55
CA TRP A 203 3.74 20.75 14.05
C TRP A 203 3.03 22.05 13.63
N ASP A 204 3.53 23.19 14.09
CA ASP A 204 3.00 24.52 13.78
C ASP A 204 3.01 24.88 12.29
N PHE A 205 3.96 24.34 11.53
CA PHE A 205 4.10 24.52 10.08
C PHE A 205 4.29 23.18 9.35
N PRO A 206 3.93 23.10 8.05
CA PRO A 206 4.25 21.94 7.23
C PRO A 206 5.76 21.85 6.96
N VAL A 207 6.20 20.66 6.55
CA VAL A 207 7.58 20.43 6.11
C VAL A 207 7.91 21.32 4.90
N PRO A 208 9.02 22.08 4.92
CA PRO A 208 9.41 22.96 3.81
C PRO A 208 9.88 22.16 2.59
N ILE A 209 10.06 22.85 1.47
CA ILE A 209 10.54 22.25 0.22
C ILE A 209 11.92 22.83 -0.13
N CYS A 210 12.81 22.01 -0.68
CA CYS A 210 14.08 22.47 -1.24
C CYS A 210 13.99 22.47 -2.78
N ARG A 211 14.23 23.62 -3.41
CA ARG A 211 14.16 23.79 -4.87
C ARG A 211 15.28 24.64 -5.44
#